data_AF-A0A067S929-F1
#
_entry.id   AF-A0A067S929-F1
#
_cell.length_a   1.000
_cell.length_b   1.000
_cell.length_c   1.000
_cell.angle_alpha   90.00
_cell.angle_beta   90.00
_cell.angle_gamma   90.00
#
_symmetry.space_group_name_H-M   'P 1'
#
loop_
_entity.id
_entity.type
_entity.pdbx_description
1 polymer ?
#
loop_
_entity_poly.entity_id
_entity_poly.type
_entity_poly.pdbx_seq_one_letter_code
_entity_poly.pdbx_strand_id
1 'polypeptide(L)'
;QGDNFCAWATAQNSTSPLFLFFNPSTTDYQFILSTNGTAPTPSGLLAQGARAHVYATQICGSVPLYTLSKASVGDHWYTIFPNERASLISSGWTDGGIIAYVLPLNSMFSLMMARFMC
;
A
#
# COMPACT_ATOMS: atom_id res chain seq x y z
N GLN A 1 -12.93 0.59 2.91
CA GLN A 1 -11.76 -0.17 2.44
C GLN A 1 -12.28 -1.23 1.49
N GLY A 2 -11.83 -1.20 0.22
CA GLY A 2 -12.14 -2.25 -0.76
C GLY A 2 -11.55 -3.61 -0.38
N ASP A 3 -11.77 -4.62 -1.23
CA ASP A 3 -11.37 -6.01 -0.96
C ASP A 3 -9.93 -6.16 -0.44
N ASN A 4 -9.77 -7.21 0.38
CA ASN A 4 -8.50 -7.55 1.00
C ASN A 4 -7.44 -7.85 -0.07
N PHE A 5 -6.19 -7.49 0.22
CA PHE A 5 -5.02 -7.90 -0.57
C PHE A 5 -4.03 -8.63 0.33
N CYS A 6 -3.18 -9.46 -0.27
CA CYS A 6 -2.07 -10.09 0.43
C CYS A 6 -0.88 -9.15 0.48
N ALA A 7 -0.39 -8.91 1.69
CA ALA A 7 0.94 -8.39 1.94
C ALA A 7 1.67 -9.34 2.91
N TRP A 8 2.98 -9.45 2.78
CA TRP A 8 3.74 -10.44 3.53
C TRP A 8 4.06 -9.93 4.94
N ALA A 9 3.86 -10.78 5.96
CA ALA A 9 4.21 -10.43 7.34
C ALA A 9 5.74 -10.38 7.57
N THR A 10 6.51 -11.08 6.73
CA THR A 10 7.97 -11.19 6.80
C THR A 10 8.58 -10.92 5.43
N ALA A 11 9.87 -10.58 5.42
CA ALA A 11 10.62 -10.36 4.19
C ALA A 11 10.59 -11.60 3.28
N GLN A 12 10.18 -11.39 2.03
CA GLN A 12 10.30 -12.35 0.93
C GLN A 12 11.28 -11.83 -0.12
N ASN A 13 11.72 -12.70 -1.02
CA ASN A 13 12.55 -12.29 -2.16
C ASN A 13 11.88 -11.15 -2.94
N SER A 14 12.67 -10.11 -3.22
CA SER A 14 12.24 -8.92 -3.99
C SER A 14 11.08 -8.14 -3.36
N THR A 15 10.90 -8.21 -2.05
CA THR A 15 9.95 -7.36 -1.32
C THR A 15 10.65 -6.30 -0.47
N SER A 16 10.00 -5.15 -0.34
CA SER A 16 10.43 -4.04 0.50
C SER A 16 9.44 -3.83 1.64
N PRO A 17 9.91 -3.43 2.84
CA PRO A 17 9.03 -3.13 3.95
C PRO A 17 8.21 -1.86 3.69
N LEU A 18 6.91 -1.94 3.98
CA LEU A 18 5.94 -0.85 3.99
C LEU A 18 5.77 -0.38 5.43
N PHE A 19 6.13 0.88 5.69
CA PHE A 19 6.11 1.46 7.03
C PHE A 19 4.84 2.28 7.25
N LEU A 20 4.27 2.16 8.44
CA LEU A 20 3.21 3.05 8.90
C LEU A 20 3.85 4.26 9.61
N PHE A 21 3.37 5.44 9.27
CA PHE A 21 3.76 6.70 9.88
C PHE A 21 2.54 7.42 10.43
N PHE A 22 2.69 8.02 11.61
CA PHE A 22 1.69 8.88 12.22
C PHE A 22 2.03 10.35 11.98
N ASN A 23 1.07 11.14 11.53
CA ASN A 23 1.16 12.58 11.41
C ASN A 23 0.48 13.24 12.63
N PRO A 24 1.24 13.80 13.59
CA PRO A 24 0.66 14.43 14.78
C PRO A 24 -0.10 15.72 14.47
N SER A 25 0.14 16.38 13.32
CA SER A 25 -0.55 17.61 12.94
C SER A 25 -1.96 17.37 12.41
N THR A 26 -2.20 16.23 11.76
CA THR A 26 -3.50 15.86 11.20
C THR A 26 -4.17 14.70 11.93
N THR A 27 -3.47 14.05 12.87
CA THR A 27 -3.89 12.80 13.53
C THR A 27 -4.12 11.66 12.53
N ASP A 28 -3.35 11.66 11.44
CA ASP A 28 -3.50 10.74 10.32
C ASP A 28 -2.42 9.65 10.33
N TYR A 29 -2.70 8.53 9.66
CA TYR A 29 -1.75 7.48 9.40
C TYR A 29 -1.52 7.30 7.90
N GLN A 30 -0.24 7.28 7.51
CA GLN A 30 0.13 7.04 6.12
C GLN A 30 1.18 5.95 5.96
N PHE A 31 1.09 5.23 4.85
CA PHE A 31 2.06 4.22 4.47
C PHE A 31 3.13 4.81 3.55
N ILE A 32 4.38 4.48 3.84
CA ILE A 32 5.52 4.86 3.00
C ILE A 32 6.37 3.63 2.73
N LEU A 33 6.63 3.37 1.45
CA LEU A 33 7.46 2.25 1.02
C LEU A 33 8.94 2.56 1.30
N SER A 34 9.65 1.61 1.88
CA SER A 34 11.10 1.70 1.99
C SER A 34 11.78 1.36 0.66
N THR A 35 12.67 2.22 0.18
CA THR A 35 13.47 1.95 -1.02
C THR A 35 14.71 1.11 -0.73
N ASN A 36 15.22 1.14 0.51
CA ASN A 36 16.51 0.57 0.89
C ASN A 36 16.40 -0.48 2.02
N GLY A 37 15.19 -0.87 2.40
CA GLY A 37 14.92 -1.81 3.51
C GLY A 37 14.91 -1.17 4.91
N THR A 38 15.33 0.08 5.05
CA THR A 38 15.33 0.83 6.32
C THR A 38 14.09 1.71 6.47
N ALA A 39 13.75 2.11 7.69
CA ALA A 39 12.63 3.04 7.93
C ALA A 39 12.90 4.39 7.25
N PRO A 40 11.98 4.89 6.39
CA PRO A 40 12.06 6.26 5.87
C PRO A 40 12.08 7.30 7.01
N THR A 41 12.67 8.48 6.77
CA THR A 41 12.69 9.60 7.72
C THR A 41 12.02 10.86 7.14
N PRO A 42 10.75 10.81 6.78
CA PRO A 42 9.99 11.98 6.33
C PRO A 42 9.85 13.01 7.45
N SER A 43 9.97 14.30 7.09
CA SER A 43 9.83 15.40 8.05
C SER A 43 8.41 15.43 8.64
N GLY A 44 8.31 15.64 9.95
CA GLY A 44 7.04 15.83 10.64
C GLY A 44 6.21 14.56 10.88
N LEU A 45 6.70 13.37 10.50
CA LEU A 45 5.99 12.11 10.74
C LEU A 45 6.74 11.21 11.73
N LEU A 46 5.97 10.50 12.54
CA LEU A 46 6.48 9.56 13.55
C LEU A 46 6.35 8.13 13.05
N ALA A 47 7.48 7.45 12.83
CA ALA A 47 7.49 6.05 12.41
C ALA A 47 6.80 5.16 13.46
N GLN A 48 5.84 4.36 13.01
CA GLN A 48 5.12 3.37 13.83
C GLN A 48 5.63 1.94 13.59
N GLY A 49 6.60 1.78 12.69
CA GLY A 49 7.23 0.51 12.33
C GLY A 49 6.73 -0.06 10.99
N ALA A 50 7.41 -1.11 10.53
CA ALA A 50 6.99 -1.86 9.35
C ALA A 50 5.65 -2.58 9.66
N ARG A 51 4.74 -2.60 8.69
CA ARG A 51 3.45 -3.31 8.80
C ARG A 51 3.35 -4.49 7.85
N ALA A 52 4.04 -4.42 6.72
CA ALA A 52 4.06 -5.51 5.76
C ALA A 52 5.30 -5.41 4.85
N HIS A 53 5.54 -6.46 4.09
CA HIS A 53 6.46 -6.49 2.96
C HIS A 53 5.67 -6.61 1.65
N VAL A 54 5.98 -5.74 0.70
CA VAL A 54 5.26 -5.58 -0.57
C VAL A 54 6.25 -5.46 -1.73
N TYR A 55 5.80 -5.61 -2.97
CA TYR A 55 6.68 -5.47 -4.12
C TYR A 55 6.82 -3.99 -4.49
N ALA A 56 8.06 -3.52 -4.62
CA ALA A 56 8.35 -2.15 -5.04
C ALA A 56 8.06 -1.93 -6.55
N THR A 57 8.16 -3.00 -7.33
CA THR A 57 7.90 -3.01 -8.77
C THR A 57 6.84 -4.06 -9.12
N GLN A 58 6.21 -3.92 -10.29
CA GLN A 58 5.21 -4.88 -10.72
C GLN A 58 5.84 -6.24 -11.00
N ILE A 59 5.18 -7.30 -10.55
CA ILE A 59 5.53 -8.69 -10.83
C ILE A 59 4.32 -9.39 -11.47
N CYS A 60 4.53 -10.56 -12.05
CA CYS A 60 3.43 -11.36 -12.59
C CYS A 60 2.38 -11.64 -11.50
N GLY A 61 1.12 -11.32 -11.80
CA GLY A 61 -0.02 -11.53 -10.90
C GLY A 61 -0.19 -10.47 -9.79
N SER A 62 0.69 -9.46 -9.68
CA SER A 62 0.47 -8.36 -8.76
C SER A 62 -0.35 -7.23 -9.39
N VAL A 63 -1.05 -6.50 -8.53
CA VAL A 63 -1.83 -5.30 -8.85
C VAL A 63 -1.27 -4.09 -8.10
N PRO A 64 -1.40 -2.88 -8.66
CA PRO A 64 -0.97 -1.67 -7.98
C PRO A 64 -1.79 -1.40 -6.71
N LEU A 65 -1.11 -0.98 -5.65
CA LEU A 65 -1.70 -0.37 -4.46
C LEU A 65 -1.63 1.14 -4.62
N TYR A 66 -2.79 1.76 -4.78
CA TYR A 66 -2.95 3.19 -4.90
C TYR A 66 -3.07 3.86 -3.53
N THR A 67 -2.56 5.09 -3.41
CA THR A 67 -2.84 5.98 -2.28
C THR A 67 -3.58 7.21 -2.78
N LEU A 68 -4.55 7.68 -2.00
CA LEU A 68 -5.24 8.94 -2.19
C LEU A 68 -5.27 9.69 -0.87
N SER A 69 -5.26 11.02 -0.89
CA SER A 69 -5.32 11.83 0.32
C SER A 69 -6.39 12.91 0.23
N LYS A 70 -6.95 13.29 1.38
CA LYS A 70 -7.91 14.39 1.46
C LYS A 70 -7.52 15.35 2.56
N ALA A 71 -6.84 16.44 2.17
CA ALA A 71 -6.31 17.44 3.10
C ALA A 71 -7.39 18.06 4.01
N SER A 72 -8.63 18.20 3.53
CA SER A 72 -9.73 18.76 4.32
C SER A 72 -10.14 17.89 5.51
N VAL A 73 -9.88 16.58 5.46
CA VAL A 73 -10.17 15.62 6.53
C VAL A 73 -8.87 15.17 7.22
N GLY A 74 -7.73 15.29 6.55
CA GLY A 74 -6.44 14.82 7.03
C GLY A 74 -6.40 13.30 7.06
N ASP A 75 -6.74 12.65 5.94
CA ASP A 75 -6.83 11.18 5.86
C ASP A 75 -6.23 10.66 4.55
N HIS A 76 -5.74 9.41 4.59
CA HIS A 76 -5.25 8.65 3.46
C HIS A 76 -6.10 7.40 3.19
N TRP A 77 -6.47 7.22 1.92
CA TRP A 77 -7.15 6.03 1.43
C TRP A 77 -6.22 5.16 0.60
N TYR A 78 -6.29 3.84 0.81
CA TYR A 78 -5.50 2.86 0.08
C TYR A 78 -6.42 1.87 -0.63
N THR A 79 -6.19 1.65 -1.92
CA THR A 79 -7.03 0.75 -2.73
C THR A 79 -6.25 0.07 -3.84
N ILE A 80 -6.65 -1.14 -4.20
CA ILE A 80 -6.17 -1.84 -5.39
C ILE A 80 -7.14 -1.69 -6.58
N PHE A 81 -8.29 -1.02 -6.39
CA PHE A 81 -9.35 -0.96 -7.38
C PHE A 81 -9.32 0.36 -8.15
N PRO A 82 -9.11 0.31 -9.49
CA PRO A 82 -9.12 1.50 -10.32
C PRO A 82 -10.46 2.27 -10.28
N ASN A 83 -11.58 1.56 -10.15
CA ASN A 83 -12.91 2.17 -10.08
C ASN A 83 -13.12 2.93 -8.76
N GLU A 84 -12.65 2.38 -7.62
CA GLU A 84 -12.71 3.07 -6.33
C GLU A 84 -11.80 4.31 -6.35
N ARG A 85 -10.57 4.18 -6.88
CA ARG A 85 -9.67 5.32 -7.10
C ARG A 85 -10.35 6.42 -7.93
N ALA A 86 -10.96 6.07 -9.06
CA ALA A 86 -11.65 7.04 -9.91
C ALA A 86 -12.83 7.73 -9.19
N SER A 87 -13.60 6.97 -8.40
CA SER A 87 -14.72 7.52 -7.62
C SER A 87 -14.26 8.45 -6.49
N LEU A 88 -13.11 8.18 -5.86
CA LEU A 88 -12.55 9.04 -4.84
C LEU A 88 -12.00 10.34 -5.45
N ILE A 89 -11.32 10.24 -6.60
CA ILE A 89 -10.85 11.41 -7.35
C ILE A 89 -12.05 12.31 -7.74
N SER A 90 -13.13 11.75 -8.27
CA SER A 90 -14.34 12.53 -8.59
C SER A 90 -15.00 13.15 -7.35
N SER A 91 -14.77 12.57 -6.17
CA SER A 91 -15.26 13.06 -4.87
C SER A 91 -14.29 14.03 -4.17
N GLY A 92 -13.28 14.52 -4.90
CA GLY A 92 -12.34 15.54 -4.43
C GLY A 92 -11.17 15.03 -3.59
N TRP A 93 -10.83 13.74 -3.69
CA TRP A 93 -9.57 13.21 -3.15
C TRP A 93 -8.42 13.48 -4.13
N THR A 94 -7.24 13.78 -3.59
CA THR A 94 -6.01 13.93 -4.37
C THR A 94 -5.39 12.56 -4.61
N ASP A 95 -5.14 12.22 -5.87
CA ASP A 95 -4.47 10.98 -6.24
C ASP A 95 -2.96 11.06 -5.94
N GLY A 96 -2.46 10.17 -5.08
CA GLY A 96 -1.04 10.05 -4.75
C GLY A 96 -0.32 8.97 -5.56
N GLY A 97 -1.01 8.30 -6.47
CA GLY A 97 -0.41 7.31 -7.39
C GLY A 97 -0.18 5.95 -6.74
N ILE A 98 0.77 5.19 -7.31
CA ILE A 98 1.09 3.82 -6.90
C ILE A 98 2.19 3.86 -5.85
N ILE A 99 1.92 3.30 -4.67
CA ILE A 99 2.93 3.22 -3.59
C ILE A 99 3.65 1.87 -3.54
N ALA A 100 3.02 0.82 -4.06
CA ALA A 100 3.55 -0.55 -4.08
C ALA A 100 2.72 -1.44 -5.00
N TYR A 101 3.13 -2.70 -5.15
CA TYR A 101 2.36 -3.76 -5.80
C TYR A 101 2.11 -4.91 -4.82
N VAL A 102 0.89 -5.41 -4.84
CA VAL A 102 0.39 -6.44 -3.91
C VAL A 102 -0.31 -7.55 -4.68
N LEU A 103 -0.47 -8.72 -4.07
CA LEU A 103 -1.21 -9.81 -4.68
C LEU A 103 -2.70 -9.68 -4.30
N PRO A 104 -3.63 -9.58 -5.27
CA PRO A 104 -5.04 -9.47 -4.95
C PRO A 104 -5.57 -10.77 -4.36
N LEU A 105 -6.39 -10.69 -3.30
CA LEU A 105 -7.13 -11.86 -2.82
C LEU A 105 -8.37 -12.04 -3.67
N ASN A 106 -8.23 -12.64 -4.85
CA ASN A 106 -9.41 -13.22 -5.49
C ASN A 106 -9.84 -14.43 -4.64
N SER A 107 -11.14 -14.57 -4.35
CA SER A 107 -11.70 -15.77 -3.72
C SER A 107 -11.44 -17.08 -4.51
N MET A 108 -10.83 -16.99 -5.70
CA MET A 108 -10.36 -18.12 -6.51
C MET A 108 -8.84 -18.33 -6.51
N PHE A 109 -8.02 -17.39 -6.01
CA PHE A 109 -6.55 -17.48 -6.07
C PHE A 109 -5.90 -18.01 -4.78
N SER A 110 -6.67 -18.18 -3.70
CA SER A 110 -6.19 -18.78 -2.45
C SER A 110 -5.77 -20.26 -2.60
N LEU A 111 -6.16 -20.96 -3.67
CA LEU A 111 -5.76 -22.36 -3.90
C LEU A 111 -4.47 -22.53 -4.73
N MET A 112 -3.93 -21.45 -5.32
CA MET A 112 -2.85 -21.55 -6.31
C MET A 112 -1.49 -21.03 -5.80
N MET A 113 -1.38 -20.66 -4.51
CA MET A 113 -0.11 -20.22 -3.90
C MET A 113 0.93 -21.34 -3.69
N ALA A 114 0.69 -22.59 -4.14
CA ALA A 114 1.67 -23.67 -3.97
C ALA A 114 2.61 -23.89 -5.16
N ARG A 115 2.30 -23.41 -6.36
CA ARG A 115 3.13 -23.64 -7.55
C ARG A 115 2.89 -22.54 -8.55
N PHE A 116 3.82 -21.59 -8.66
CA PHE A 116 4.25 -20.92 -9.89
C PHE A 116 5.20 -19.81 -9.47
N MET A 117 6.41 -20.22 -9.05
CA MET A 117 7.59 -19.51 -9.50
C MET A 117 7.70 -19.80 -11.01
N CYS A 118 8.16 -18.82 -11.78
CA CYS A 118 8.38 -18.92 -13.22
C CYS A 118 9.03 -20.26 -13.63
#